data_AF-A0A8H7CJX2-F1
#
_entry.id   AF-A0A8H7CJX2-F1
#
_cell.length_a   1.000
_cell.length_b   1.000
_cell.length_c   1.000
_cell.angle_alpha   90.00
_cell.angle_beta   90.00
_cell.angle_gamma   90.00
#
_symmetry.space_group_name_H-M   'P 1'
#
loop_
_entity.id
_entity.type
_entity.pdbx_description
1 polymer ?
#
loop_
_entity_poly.entity_id
_entity_poly.type
_entity_poly.pdbx_seq_one_letter_code
_entity_poly.pdbx_strand_id
1 'polypeptide(L)'
;MIPQTVFLVAGAIFCYGLYRLGCFLYRELTYPLRNVAGPPNPSIVFGNLKDMADRAFGVAQIRNMTQILVDKAIQLRDIWALELSKENGAPARLDVFDWLRRMTLDVIGQAGFGYNFEALETSGKGNALNDAFHDLLHGPNAQRNMIFMVAQAMMPILKLVARRKALVDARTTMYSVARQIVSESKAAILTVEGEKALDSKRDLLSILLKANLSTSVPESL
;
A
#
# COMPACT_ATOMS: atom_id res chain seq x y z
N MET A 1 -36.70 -30.14 -17.61
CA MET A 1 -35.32 -30.68 -17.73
C MET A 1 -34.23 -29.78 -17.12
N ILE A 2 -34.56 -28.71 -16.39
CA ILE A 2 -33.62 -27.75 -15.79
C ILE A 2 -32.99 -28.19 -14.43
N PRO A 3 -33.56 -29.09 -13.60
CA PRO A 3 -33.02 -29.28 -12.24
C PRO A 3 -31.68 -30.02 -12.22
N GLN A 4 -31.45 -30.98 -13.12
CA GLN A 4 -30.20 -31.78 -13.12
C GLN A 4 -28.96 -30.94 -13.46
N THR A 5 -29.07 -29.97 -14.37
CA THR A 5 -27.95 -29.10 -14.75
C THR A 5 -27.58 -28.15 -13.62
N VAL A 6 -28.56 -27.64 -12.87
CA VAL A 6 -28.32 -26.78 -11.70
C VAL A 6 -27.57 -27.52 -10.58
N PHE A 7 -27.96 -28.76 -10.28
CA PHE A 7 -27.27 -29.59 -9.28
C PHE A 7 -25.82 -29.93 -9.68
N LEU A 8 -25.58 -30.22 -10.95
CA LEU A 8 -24.23 -30.48 -11.47
C LEU A 8 -23.33 -29.25 -11.36
N VAL A 9 -23.84 -28.07 -11.74
CA VAL A 9 -23.07 -26.82 -11.65
C VAL A 9 -22.80 -26.45 -10.19
N ALA A 10 -23.79 -26.56 -9.30
CA ALA A 10 -23.61 -26.30 -7.88
C ALA A 10 -22.57 -27.26 -7.24
N GLY A 11 -22.64 -28.54 -7.57
CA GLY A 11 -21.66 -29.54 -7.13
C GLY A 11 -20.24 -29.24 -7.64
N ALA A 12 -20.10 -28.83 -8.90
CA ALA A 12 -18.81 -28.44 -9.46
C ALA A 12 -18.22 -27.21 -8.76
N ILE A 13 -19.04 -26.18 -8.48
CA ILE A 13 -18.61 -24.98 -7.74
C ILE A 13 -18.19 -25.36 -6.31
N PHE A 14 -18.94 -26.23 -5.64
CA PHE A 14 -18.63 -26.68 -4.28
C PHE A 14 -17.32 -27.48 -4.22
N CYS A 15 -17.15 -28.47 -5.09
CA CYS A 15 -15.91 -29.24 -5.21
C CYS A 15 -14.71 -28.34 -5.55
N TYR A 16 -14.90 -27.36 -6.44
CA TYR A 16 -13.89 -26.37 -6.76
C TYR A 16 -13.55 -25.47 -5.56
N GLY A 17 -14.55 -25.06 -4.77
CA GLY A 17 -14.38 -24.32 -3.52
C GLY A 17 -13.57 -25.11 -2.48
N LEU A 18 -13.88 -26.40 -2.30
CA LEU A 18 -13.14 -27.29 -1.42
C LEU A 18 -11.70 -27.53 -1.89
N TYR A 19 -11.50 -27.77 -3.20
CA TYR A 19 -10.16 -27.86 -3.78
C TYR A 19 -9.37 -26.58 -3.55
N ARG A 20 -9.98 -25.41 -3.80
CA ARG A 20 -9.33 -24.11 -3.59
C ARG A 20 -8.99 -23.89 -2.12
N LEU A 21 -9.88 -24.24 -1.19
CA LEU A 21 -9.63 -24.16 0.25
C LEU A 21 -8.51 -25.12 0.66
N GLY A 22 -8.51 -26.35 0.15
CA GLY A 22 -7.45 -27.34 0.40
C GLY A 22 -6.10 -26.88 -0.12
N CYS A 23 -6.01 -26.36 -1.35
CA CYS A 23 -4.80 -25.77 -1.89
C CYS A 23 -4.35 -24.52 -1.11
N PHE A 24 -5.29 -23.68 -0.66
CA PHE A 24 -4.98 -22.52 0.17
C PHE A 24 -4.36 -22.95 1.50
N LEU A 25 -4.99 -23.89 2.22
CA LEU A 25 -4.48 -24.43 3.48
C LEU A 25 -3.15 -25.17 3.30
N TYR A 26 -3.03 -25.99 2.26
CA TYR A 26 -1.79 -26.70 1.95
C TYR A 26 -0.64 -25.73 1.68
N ARG A 27 -0.89 -24.72 0.87
CA ARG A 27 0.10 -23.69 0.54
C ARG A 27 0.50 -22.92 1.80
N GLU A 28 -0.45 -22.57 2.67
CA GLU A 28 -0.21 -21.91 3.96
C GLU A 28 0.66 -22.77 4.91
N LEU A 29 0.37 -24.06 4.99
CA LEU A 29 1.09 -25.01 5.84
C LEU A 29 2.51 -25.31 5.34
N THR A 30 2.76 -25.24 4.04
CA THR A 30 4.03 -25.63 3.40
C THR A 30 4.90 -24.46 2.97
N TYR A 31 4.58 -23.22 3.36
CA TYR A 31 5.40 -22.08 2.96
C TYR A 31 6.80 -22.09 3.57
N PRO A 32 7.85 -21.82 2.75
CA PRO A 32 9.24 -21.74 3.20
C PRO A 32 9.49 -20.55 4.15
N LEU A 33 8.59 -19.57 4.18
CA LEU A 33 8.69 -18.42 5.07
C LEU A 33 8.41 -18.74 6.55
N ARG A 34 7.84 -19.91 6.86
CA ARG A 34 7.64 -20.37 8.25
C ARG A 34 8.94 -20.78 8.94
N ASN A 35 9.98 -21.07 8.15
CA ASN A 35 11.32 -21.41 8.64
C ASN A 35 12.25 -20.19 8.72
N VAL A 36 11.77 -18.99 8.38
CA VAL A 36 12.56 -17.77 8.56
C VAL A 36 12.55 -17.42 10.05
N ALA A 37 13.74 -17.23 10.61
CA ALA A 37 13.89 -16.84 12.00
C ALA A 37 13.13 -15.52 12.27
N GLY A 38 12.26 -15.55 13.26
CA GLY A 38 11.40 -14.42 13.60
C GLY A 38 10.83 -14.57 15.01
N PRO A 39 10.26 -13.49 15.57
CA PRO A 39 9.63 -13.54 16.88
C PRO A 39 8.46 -14.53 16.88
N PRO A 40 8.16 -15.15 18.04
CA PRO A 40 7.10 -16.15 18.16
C PRO A 40 5.77 -15.58 17.66
N ASN A 41 5.08 -16.33 16.82
CA ASN A 41 3.85 -15.89 16.18
C ASN A 41 2.63 -16.06 17.13
N PRO A 42 1.97 -14.97 17.57
CA PRO A 42 0.81 -15.04 18.45
C PRO A 42 -0.48 -15.50 17.74
N SER A 43 -0.52 -15.52 16.40
CA SER A 43 -1.72 -15.87 15.63
C SER A 43 -1.41 -16.70 14.38
N ILE A 44 -2.04 -17.87 14.26
CA ILE A 44 -1.95 -18.72 13.06
C ILE A 44 -2.49 -17.98 11.81
N VAL A 45 -3.51 -17.14 11.97
CA VAL A 45 -4.18 -16.45 10.85
C VAL A 45 -3.53 -15.12 10.52
N PHE A 46 -3.12 -14.34 11.53
CA PHE A 46 -2.65 -12.97 11.33
C PHE A 46 -1.15 -12.79 11.53
N GLY A 47 -0.41 -13.82 11.94
CA GLY A 47 1.02 -13.66 12.16
C GLY A 47 1.31 -12.63 13.26
N ASN A 48 2.42 -11.91 13.06
CA ASN A 48 2.81 -10.73 13.83
C ASN A 48 2.13 -9.44 13.35
N LEU A 49 1.15 -9.50 12.44
CA LEU A 49 0.54 -8.29 11.86
C LEU A 49 -0.15 -7.43 12.91
N LYS A 50 -0.75 -8.04 13.95
CA LYS A 50 -1.39 -7.29 15.05
C LYS A 50 -0.36 -6.46 15.80
N ASP A 51 0.72 -7.08 16.25
CA ASP A 51 1.78 -6.38 16.98
C ASP A 51 2.49 -5.33 16.11
N MET A 52 2.57 -5.56 14.80
CA MET A 52 3.06 -4.56 13.85
C MET A 52 2.09 -3.39 13.74
N ALA A 53 0.79 -3.65 13.60
CA ALA A 53 -0.25 -2.64 13.52
C ALA A 53 -0.35 -1.80 14.81
N ASP A 54 -0.24 -2.42 15.97
CA ASP A 54 -0.31 -1.72 17.26
C ASP A 54 0.89 -0.77 17.45
N ARG A 55 2.09 -1.18 17.00
CA ARG A 55 3.28 -0.30 16.98
C ARG A 55 3.13 0.81 15.93
N ALA A 56 2.59 0.47 14.77
CA ALA A 56 2.38 1.34 13.62
C ALA A 56 1.31 2.41 13.85
N PHE A 57 0.30 2.12 14.66
CA PHE A 57 -0.88 2.96 14.87
C PHE A 57 -1.14 3.22 16.35
N GLY A 58 -0.09 3.24 17.17
CA GLY A 58 -0.18 3.63 18.57
C GLY A 58 -0.61 5.10 18.73
N VAL A 59 -1.08 5.47 19.92
CA VAL A 59 -1.63 6.82 20.20
C VAL A 59 -0.67 7.96 19.81
N ALA A 60 0.61 7.82 20.15
CA ALA A 60 1.63 8.82 19.80
C ALA A 60 1.81 8.97 18.28
N GLN A 61 1.69 7.84 17.55
CA GLN A 61 1.83 7.79 16.11
C GLN A 61 0.62 8.39 15.42
N ILE A 62 -0.60 8.03 15.84
CA ILE A 62 -1.85 8.64 15.37
C ILE A 62 -1.81 10.16 15.53
N ARG A 63 -1.32 10.66 16.67
CA ARG A 63 -1.18 12.11 16.90
C ARG A 63 -0.25 12.76 15.87
N ASN A 64 0.88 12.14 15.55
CA ASN A 64 1.80 12.64 14.52
C ASN A 64 1.13 12.62 13.13
N MET A 65 0.51 11.51 12.76
CA MET A 65 -0.22 11.38 11.50
C MET A 65 -1.33 12.44 11.36
N THR A 66 -1.99 12.77 12.46
CA THR A 66 -3.04 13.80 12.50
C THR A 66 -2.46 15.19 12.25
N GLN A 67 -1.26 15.50 12.76
CA GLN A 67 -0.58 16.76 12.45
C GLN A 67 -0.30 16.87 10.95
N ILE A 68 0.28 15.82 10.35
CA ILE A 68 0.54 15.76 8.89
C ILE A 68 -0.77 15.91 8.10
N LEU A 69 -1.85 15.25 8.53
CA LEU A 69 -3.15 15.34 7.90
C LEU A 69 -3.70 16.77 7.93
N VAL A 70 -3.61 17.46 9.06
CA VAL A 70 -4.06 18.85 9.22
C VAL A 70 -3.21 19.79 8.35
N ASP A 71 -1.89 19.63 8.34
CA ASP A 71 -0.99 20.44 7.52
C ASP A 71 -1.33 20.30 6.03
N LYS A 72 -1.58 19.06 5.57
CA LYS A 72 -2.00 18.78 4.19
C LYS A 72 -3.42 19.26 3.88
N ALA A 73 -4.33 19.27 4.85
CA ALA A 73 -5.67 19.84 4.69
C ALA A 73 -5.61 21.37 4.52
N ILE A 74 -4.73 22.04 5.28
CA ILE A 74 -4.47 23.47 5.15
C ILE A 74 -3.87 23.77 3.78
N GLN A 75 -2.87 22.99 3.34
CA GLN A 75 -2.29 23.11 2.00
C GLN A 75 -3.36 22.96 0.91
N LEU A 76 -4.26 21.98 1.05
CA LEU A 76 -5.33 21.76 0.08
C LEU A 76 -6.34 22.91 0.04
N ARG A 77 -6.73 23.45 1.21
CA ARG A 77 -7.57 24.64 1.31
C ARG A 77 -6.96 25.81 0.56
N ASP A 78 -5.66 26.04 0.73
CA ASP A 78 -4.95 27.15 0.10
C ASP A 78 -4.89 26.98 -1.42
N ILE A 79 -4.66 25.76 -1.91
CA ILE A 79 -4.75 25.44 -3.33
C ILE A 79 -6.15 25.72 -3.87
N TRP A 80 -7.20 25.28 -3.17
CA TRP A 80 -8.58 25.55 -3.59
C TRP A 80 -8.88 27.05 -3.62
N ALA A 81 -8.45 27.81 -2.62
CA ALA A 81 -8.61 29.26 -2.62
C ALA A 81 -7.92 29.92 -3.83
N LEU A 82 -6.73 29.44 -4.21
CA LEU A 82 -6.03 29.88 -5.39
C LEU A 82 -6.76 29.50 -6.68
N GLU A 83 -7.23 28.27 -6.83
CA GLU A 83 -8.00 27.84 -8.02
C GLU A 83 -9.28 28.67 -8.19
N LEU A 84 -10.02 28.93 -7.10
CA LEU A 84 -11.22 29.76 -7.12
C LEU A 84 -10.91 31.22 -7.53
N SER A 85 -9.73 31.73 -7.19
CA SER A 85 -9.32 33.10 -7.54
C SER A 85 -9.02 33.30 -9.04
N LYS A 86 -8.71 32.22 -9.78
CA LYS A 86 -8.38 32.29 -11.22
C LYS A 86 -9.59 32.60 -12.10
N GLU A 87 -10.79 32.32 -11.62
CA GLU A 87 -12.03 32.40 -12.41
C GLU A 87 -12.61 33.83 -12.47
N ASN A 88 -11.93 34.85 -11.91
CA ASN A 88 -12.29 36.28 -12.03
C ASN A 88 -13.79 36.60 -11.80
N GLY A 89 -14.42 35.90 -10.85
CA GLY A 89 -15.84 36.09 -10.53
C GLY A 89 -16.82 35.19 -11.30
N ALA A 90 -16.34 34.32 -12.20
CA ALA A 90 -17.12 33.26 -12.80
C ALA A 90 -17.31 32.06 -11.83
N PRO A 91 -18.37 31.25 -12.00
CA PRO A 91 -18.56 30.04 -11.20
C PRO A 91 -17.46 29.01 -11.46
N ALA A 92 -16.54 28.87 -10.51
CA ALA A 92 -15.48 27.89 -10.55
C ALA A 92 -16.01 26.46 -10.33
N ARG A 93 -15.49 25.48 -11.09
CA ARG A 93 -15.77 24.06 -10.89
C ARG A 93 -14.53 23.35 -10.37
N LEU A 94 -14.67 22.63 -9.28
CA LEU A 94 -13.56 21.93 -8.62
C LEU A 94 -13.92 20.46 -8.41
N ASP A 95 -13.03 19.56 -8.83
CA ASP A 95 -13.14 18.13 -8.55
C ASP A 95 -12.59 17.83 -7.16
N VAL A 96 -13.49 17.88 -6.16
CA VAL A 96 -13.15 17.63 -4.76
C VAL A 96 -12.53 16.24 -4.56
N PHE A 97 -12.98 15.23 -5.31
CA PHE A 97 -12.51 13.87 -5.16
C PHE A 97 -11.08 13.71 -5.68
N ASP A 98 -10.75 14.32 -6.83
CA ASP A 98 -9.39 14.33 -7.36
C ASP A 98 -8.39 14.95 -6.37
N TRP A 99 -8.76 16.10 -5.80
CA TRP A 99 -7.95 16.81 -4.82
C TRP A 99 -7.76 16.07 -3.50
N LEU A 100 -8.85 15.49 -2.94
CA LEU A 100 -8.76 14.69 -1.72
C LEU A 100 -7.91 13.43 -1.92
N ARG A 101 -7.98 12.82 -3.10
CA ARG A 101 -7.14 11.66 -3.45
C ARG A 101 -5.65 12.03 -3.46
N ARG A 102 -5.29 13.16 -4.08
CA ARG A 102 -3.91 13.69 -4.09
C ARG A 102 -3.41 13.98 -2.67
N MET A 103 -4.23 14.65 -1.87
CA MET A 103 -3.92 14.92 -0.46
C MET A 103 -3.69 13.61 0.31
N THR A 104 -4.55 12.61 0.12
CA THR A 104 -4.43 11.31 0.79
C THR A 104 -3.12 10.61 0.43
N LEU A 105 -2.72 10.66 -0.84
CA LEU A 105 -1.45 10.10 -1.28
C LEU A 105 -0.29 10.78 -0.55
N ASP A 106 -0.24 12.11 -0.53
CA ASP A 106 0.77 12.90 0.19
C ASP A 106 0.84 12.56 1.68
N VAL A 107 -0.31 12.43 2.35
CA VAL A 107 -0.39 12.05 3.77
C VAL A 107 0.21 10.66 3.98
N ILE A 108 -0.15 9.67 3.15
CA ILE A 108 0.42 8.33 3.23
C ILE A 108 1.93 8.35 2.97
N GLY A 109 2.39 9.15 2.02
CA GLY A 109 3.82 9.32 1.74
C GLY A 109 4.59 9.82 2.94
N GLN A 110 4.14 10.92 3.53
CA GLN A 110 4.86 11.57 4.62
C GLN A 110 4.72 10.79 5.93
N ALA A 111 3.49 10.42 6.31
CA ALA A 111 3.24 9.71 7.56
C ALA A 111 3.70 8.25 7.53
N GLY A 112 3.57 7.59 6.38
CA GLY A 112 3.92 6.19 6.20
C GLY A 112 5.40 5.96 5.94
N PHE A 113 6.02 6.83 5.13
CA PHE A 113 7.35 6.57 4.56
C PHE A 113 8.33 7.73 4.71
N GLY A 114 7.93 8.83 5.35
CA GLY A 114 8.75 10.04 5.43
C GLY A 114 9.07 10.63 4.05
N TYR A 115 8.24 10.35 3.03
CA TYR A 115 8.50 10.68 1.65
C TYR A 115 7.45 11.66 1.10
N ASN A 116 7.89 12.71 0.41
CA ASN A 116 6.98 13.69 -0.19
C ASN A 116 6.61 13.25 -1.62
N PHE A 117 5.38 12.78 -1.85
CA PHE A 117 4.93 12.41 -3.20
C PHE A 117 4.62 13.61 -4.09
N GLU A 118 4.48 14.80 -3.50
CA GLU A 118 4.19 16.04 -4.22
C GLU A 118 2.91 15.92 -5.07
N ALA A 119 1.96 15.11 -4.59
CA ALA A 119 0.72 14.84 -5.31
C ALA A 119 -0.21 16.06 -5.39
N LEU A 120 -0.11 16.96 -4.40
CA LEU A 120 -0.81 18.24 -4.36
C LEU A 120 -0.11 19.34 -5.18
N GLU A 121 1.15 19.17 -5.57
CA GLU A 121 1.88 20.20 -6.31
C GLU A 121 1.32 20.35 -7.72
N THR A 122 0.92 21.57 -8.08
CA THR A 122 0.33 21.89 -9.39
C THR A 122 1.40 22.22 -10.44
N SER A 123 2.67 22.29 -10.03
CA SER A 123 3.83 22.79 -10.78
C SER A 123 4.34 21.85 -11.89
N GLY A 124 3.58 20.81 -12.27
CA GLY A 124 3.80 20.04 -13.50
C GLY A 124 4.98 19.06 -13.51
N LYS A 125 5.76 18.94 -12.42
CA LYS A 125 6.67 17.79 -12.22
C LYS A 125 5.93 16.70 -11.47
N GLY A 126 5.13 15.92 -12.20
CA GLY A 126 4.55 14.70 -11.64
C GLY A 126 5.67 13.80 -11.09
N ASN A 127 5.52 13.33 -9.85
CA ASN A 127 6.39 12.30 -9.32
C ASN A 127 6.06 10.99 -10.05
N ALA A 128 7.08 10.28 -10.55
CA ALA A 128 6.91 8.98 -11.21
C ALA A 128 6.08 7.97 -10.39
N LEU A 129 6.12 8.09 -9.06
CA LEU A 129 5.28 7.28 -8.17
C LEU A 129 3.82 7.74 -8.16
N ASN A 130 3.55 9.04 -8.18
CA ASN A 130 2.18 9.57 -8.31
C ASN A 130 1.56 9.12 -9.64
N ASP A 131 2.31 9.21 -10.73
CA ASP A 131 1.87 8.76 -12.06
C ASP A 131 1.60 7.25 -12.08
N ALA A 132 2.48 6.43 -11.49
CA ALA A 132 2.27 4.99 -11.38
C ALA A 132 1.02 4.63 -10.53
N PHE A 133 0.77 5.37 -9.44
CA PHE A 133 -0.44 5.21 -8.63
C PHE A 133 -1.70 5.60 -9.40
N HIS A 134 -1.65 6.70 -10.15
CA HIS A 134 -2.74 7.14 -11.00
C HIS A 134 -3.06 6.09 -12.07
N ASP A 135 -2.05 5.58 -12.78
CA ASP A 135 -2.23 4.54 -13.81
C ASP A 135 -2.82 3.24 -13.27
N LEU A 136 -2.42 2.86 -12.05
CA LEU A 136 -2.89 1.64 -11.40
C LEU A 136 -4.34 1.74 -10.93
N LEU A 137 -4.71 2.86 -10.29
CA LEU A 137 -5.98 3.00 -9.58
C LEU A 137 -7.07 3.72 -10.40
N HIS A 138 -6.68 4.61 -11.30
CA HIS A 138 -7.61 5.54 -11.97
C HIS A 138 -7.34 5.73 -13.47
N GLY A 139 -6.32 5.08 -14.02
CA GLY A 139 -6.09 5.08 -15.45
C GLY A 139 -7.31 4.58 -16.24
N PRO A 140 -7.40 4.85 -17.56
CA PRO A 140 -8.56 4.51 -18.40
C PRO A 140 -8.99 3.03 -18.36
N ASN A 141 -8.08 2.16 -17.92
CA ASN A 141 -8.26 0.71 -17.84
C ASN A 141 -8.29 0.17 -16.40
N ALA A 142 -8.22 1.02 -15.38
CA ALA A 142 -8.06 0.62 -13.97
C ALA A 142 -9.21 -0.28 -13.48
N GLN A 143 -10.47 0.10 -13.77
CA GLN A 143 -11.63 -0.73 -13.40
C GLN A 143 -11.58 -2.12 -14.05
N ARG A 144 -11.23 -2.19 -15.34
CA ARG A 144 -11.08 -3.45 -16.06
C ARG A 144 -9.93 -4.29 -15.48
N ASN A 145 -8.83 -3.64 -15.11
CA ASN A 145 -7.70 -4.29 -14.47
C ASN A 145 -8.08 -4.85 -13.09
N MET A 146 -8.85 -4.11 -12.30
CA MET A 146 -9.35 -4.55 -11.00
C MET A 146 -10.29 -5.76 -11.12
N ILE A 147 -11.25 -5.70 -12.05
CA ILE A 147 -12.15 -6.84 -12.33
C ILE A 147 -11.33 -8.06 -12.75
N PHE A 148 -10.35 -7.86 -13.64
CA PHE A 148 -9.48 -8.95 -14.10
C PHE A 148 -8.63 -9.53 -12.97
N MET A 149 -8.11 -8.70 -12.07
CA MET A 149 -7.36 -9.14 -10.88
C MET A 149 -8.25 -9.96 -9.93
N VAL A 150 -9.48 -9.52 -9.66
CA VAL A 150 -10.45 -10.27 -8.85
C VAL A 150 -10.81 -11.59 -9.52
N ALA A 151 -11.05 -11.59 -10.83
CA ALA A 151 -11.31 -12.80 -11.60
C ALA A 151 -10.12 -13.78 -11.54
N GLN A 152 -8.88 -13.31 -11.66
CA GLN A 152 -7.67 -14.13 -11.48
C GLN A 152 -7.49 -14.64 -10.05
N ALA A 153 -7.94 -13.89 -9.05
CA ALA A 153 -7.93 -14.33 -7.66
C ALA A 153 -8.94 -15.47 -7.46
N MET A 154 -10.14 -15.35 -8.04
CA MET A 154 -11.24 -16.31 -7.93
C MET A 154 -11.06 -17.55 -8.80
N MET A 155 -10.41 -17.42 -9.96
CA MET A 155 -10.17 -18.49 -10.94
C MET A 155 -8.65 -18.55 -11.30
N PRO A 156 -7.88 -19.50 -10.75
CA PRO A 156 -6.44 -19.59 -10.92
C PRO A 156 -6.04 -19.94 -12.35
N ILE A 157 -6.92 -20.53 -13.16
CA ILE A 157 -6.67 -20.79 -14.59
C ILE A 157 -6.45 -19.45 -15.34
N LEU A 158 -7.14 -18.37 -14.94
CA LEU A 158 -6.96 -17.04 -15.53
C LEU A 158 -5.60 -16.42 -15.20
N LYS A 159 -4.83 -16.96 -14.25
CA LYS A 159 -3.46 -16.49 -13.94
C LYS A 159 -2.46 -16.81 -15.05
N LEU A 160 -2.81 -17.69 -15.99
CA LEU A 160 -2.00 -17.99 -17.18
C LEU A 160 -2.04 -16.86 -18.23
N VAL A 161 -3.02 -15.96 -18.15
CA VAL A 161 -3.12 -14.80 -19.05
C VAL A 161 -2.07 -13.76 -18.66
N ALA A 162 -1.30 -13.31 -19.66
CA ALA A 162 -0.24 -12.32 -19.47
C ALA A 162 -0.77 -11.06 -18.77
N ARG A 163 -0.01 -10.58 -17.76
CA ARG A 163 -0.33 -9.32 -17.08
C ARG A 163 -0.13 -8.17 -18.06
N ARG A 164 -1.03 -7.20 -18.00
CA ARG A 164 -0.99 -6.01 -18.87
C ARG A 164 0.28 -5.22 -18.61
N LYS A 165 0.96 -4.79 -19.68
CA LYS A 165 2.22 -4.02 -19.63
C LYS A 165 2.14 -2.81 -18.69
N ALA A 166 1.07 -2.02 -18.75
CA ALA A 166 0.87 -0.87 -17.85
C ALA A 166 0.92 -1.24 -16.35
N LEU A 167 0.36 -2.39 -15.96
CA LEU A 167 0.43 -2.87 -14.57
C LEU A 167 1.85 -3.30 -14.19
N VAL A 168 2.59 -3.87 -15.15
CA VAL A 168 3.98 -4.27 -14.96
C VAL A 168 4.88 -3.03 -14.81
N ASP A 169 4.70 -2.04 -15.68
CA ASP A 169 5.47 -0.80 -15.68
C ASP A 169 5.19 0.02 -14.40
N ALA A 170 3.91 0.17 -14.00
CA ALA A 170 3.54 0.82 -12.74
C ALA A 170 4.13 0.08 -11.53
N ARG A 171 4.03 -1.25 -11.48
CA ARG A 171 4.63 -2.05 -10.40
C ARG A 171 6.15 -1.90 -10.36
N THR A 172 6.81 -1.84 -11.51
CA THR A 172 8.26 -1.69 -11.61
C THR A 172 8.70 -0.33 -11.05
N THR A 173 8.00 0.73 -11.41
CA THR A 173 8.24 2.09 -10.90
C THR A 173 7.97 2.19 -9.40
N MET A 174 6.85 1.64 -8.92
CA MET A 174 6.58 1.59 -7.48
C MET A 174 7.66 0.81 -6.72
N TYR A 175 8.14 -0.30 -7.29
CA TYR A 175 9.17 -1.12 -6.67
C TYR A 175 10.53 -0.41 -6.62
N SER A 176 10.91 0.32 -7.67
CA SER A 176 12.17 1.07 -7.68
C SER A 176 12.15 2.19 -6.64
N VAL A 177 11.07 2.98 -6.57
CA VAL A 177 10.92 4.06 -5.59
C VAL A 177 10.85 3.49 -4.17
N ALA A 178 10.10 2.42 -3.94
CA ALA A 178 10.05 1.77 -2.62
C ALA A 178 11.43 1.26 -2.17
N ARG A 179 12.22 0.68 -3.09
CA ARG A 179 13.59 0.24 -2.80
C ARG A 179 14.49 1.42 -2.42
N GLN A 180 14.36 2.53 -3.12
CA GLN A 180 15.10 3.76 -2.81
C GLN A 180 14.77 4.24 -1.39
N ILE A 181 13.47 4.43 -1.07
CA ILE A 181 13.01 4.87 0.25
C ILE A 181 13.54 3.97 1.37
N VAL A 182 13.46 2.65 1.20
CA VAL A 182 13.96 1.69 2.20
C VAL A 182 15.48 1.78 2.34
N SER A 183 16.21 1.92 1.22
CA SER A 183 17.67 2.01 1.25
C SER A 183 18.16 3.28 1.94
N GLU A 184 17.54 4.43 1.65
CA GLU A 184 17.83 5.72 2.28
C GLU A 184 17.49 5.68 3.77
N SER A 185 16.34 5.12 4.13
CA SER A 185 15.92 4.96 5.53
C SER A 185 16.89 4.04 6.30
N LYS A 186 17.34 2.93 5.70
CA LYS A 186 18.32 2.03 6.32
C LYS A 186 19.68 2.70 6.47
N ALA A 187 20.15 3.43 5.46
CA ALA A 187 21.40 4.15 5.51
C ALA A 187 21.40 5.23 6.61
N ALA A 188 20.28 5.95 6.78
CA ALA A 188 20.11 6.93 7.84
C ALA A 188 20.26 6.29 9.23
N ILE A 189 19.68 5.11 9.47
CA ILE A 189 19.74 4.41 10.77
C ILE A 189 21.16 3.96 11.14
N LEU A 190 21.95 3.51 10.16
CA LEU A 190 23.28 2.94 10.42
C LEU A 190 24.32 3.99 10.86
N THR A 191 23.98 5.28 10.85
CA THR A 191 24.85 6.34 11.39
C THR A 191 24.65 6.48 12.90
N VAL A 192 25.70 6.82 13.67
CA VAL A 192 25.63 6.97 15.15
C VAL A 192 24.68 8.12 15.57
N GLU A 193 24.51 9.13 14.72
CA GLU A 193 23.48 10.17 14.87
C GLU A 193 22.09 9.69 14.40
N GLY A 194 22.07 8.65 13.57
CA GLY A 194 20.90 8.03 12.96
C GLY A 194 19.93 7.41 13.94
N GLU A 195 20.39 6.70 14.97
CA GLU A 195 19.51 6.18 16.02
C GLU A 195 18.79 7.31 16.79
N LYS A 196 19.50 8.41 17.11
CA LYS A 196 18.91 9.59 17.76
C LYS A 196 17.99 10.36 16.80
N ALA A 197 18.36 10.46 15.53
CA ALA A 197 17.53 11.07 14.49
C ALA A 197 16.24 10.26 14.26
N LEU A 198 16.29 8.93 14.40
CA LEU A 198 15.15 8.04 14.28
C LEU A 198 14.17 8.15 15.45
N ASP A 199 14.65 8.43 16.66
CA ASP A 199 13.76 8.78 17.78
C ASP A 199 12.94 10.05 17.49
N SER A 200 13.44 10.92 16.59
CA SER A 200 12.69 12.06 16.07
C SER A 200 11.82 11.72 14.84
N LYS A 201 12.27 10.80 13.97
CA LYS A 201 11.51 10.33 12.80
C LYS A 201 10.46 9.30 13.21
N ARG A 202 9.24 9.81 13.35
CA ARG A 202 8.05 9.03 13.69
C ARG A 202 7.25 8.62 12.44
N ASP A 203 7.90 8.35 11.32
CA ASP A 203 7.19 7.74 10.18
C ASP A 203 7.08 6.21 10.40
N LEU A 204 6.05 5.61 9.81
CA LEU A 204 5.76 4.19 10.02
C LEU A 204 6.92 3.28 9.59
N LEU A 205 7.57 3.57 8.46
CA LEU A 205 8.69 2.78 7.97
C LEU A 205 9.86 2.81 8.97
N SER A 206 10.20 3.98 9.51
CA SER A 206 11.24 4.12 10.54
C SER A 206 10.95 3.27 11.78
N ILE A 207 9.69 3.25 12.25
CA ILE A 207 9.28 2.42 13.41
C ILE A 207 9.45 0.92 13.11
N LEU A 208 9.00 0.48 11.93
CA LEU A 208 9.09 -0.93 11.53
C LEU A 208 10.54 -1.37 11.32
N LEU A 209 11.36 -0.49 10.75
CA LEU A 209 12.78 -0.77 10.51
C LEU A 209 13.56 -0.81 11.82
N LYS A 210 13.25 0.09 12.77
CA LYS A 210 13.80 0.05 14.14
C LYS A 210 13.44 -1.25 14.84
N ALA A 211 12.17 -1.66 14.81
CA ALA A 211 11.73 -2.91 15.40
C ALA A 211 12.45 -4.13 14.79
N ASN A 212 12.71 -4.10 13.48
CA ASN A 212 13.45 -5.16 12.82
C ASN A 212 14.93 -5.22 13.25
N LEU A 213 15.58 -4.06 13.38
CA LEU A 213 16.99 -3.97 13.77
C LEU A 213 17.23 -4.20 15.28
N SER A 214 16.30 -3.77 16.15
CA SER A 214 16.38 -3.98 17.60
C SER A 214 16.19 -5.44 17.99
N THR A 215 15.48 -6.19 17.15
CA THR A 215 15.31 -7.63 17.32
C THR A 215 16.47 -8.32 16.62
N SER A 216 17.68 -8.24 17.18
CA SER A 216 18.80 -9.04 16.71
C SER A 216 18.43 -10.52 16.85
N VAL A 217 17.92 -11.10 15.77
CA VAL A 217 17.82 -12.54 15.61
C VAL A 217 19.25 -13.06 15.71
N PRO A 218 19.56 -14.03 16.60
CA PRO A 218 20.90 -14.61 16.64
C PRO A 218 21.26 -15.06 15.22
N GLU A 219 22.44 -14.65 14.72
CA GLU A 219 22.99 -15.26 13.51
C GLU A 219 23.00 -16.77 13.76
N SER A 220 22.18 -17.52 13.03
CA SER A 220 22.20 -18.97 13.09
C SER A 220 23.55 -19.43 12.54
N LEU A 221 24.29 -20.18 13.38
CA LEU A 221 25.39 -21.04 12.95
C LEU A 221 24.97 -21.98 11.81
#